data_AF-A0A8D9G5C6-F1
#
_entry.id   AF-A0A8D9G5C6-F1
#
_cell.length_a   1.000
_cell.length_b   1.000
_cell.length_c   1.000
_cell.angle_alpha   90.00
_cell.angle_beta   90.00
_cell.angle_gamma   90.00
#
_symmetry.space_group_name_H-M   'P 1'
#
loop_
_entity.id
_entity.type
_entity.pdbx_description
1 polymer ?
#
loop_
_entity_poly.entity_id
_entity_poly.type
_entity_poly.pdbx_seq_one_letter_code
_entity_poly.pdbx_strand_id
1 'polypeptide(L)'
;MLAIPCSHAVAAAIKGKVSVESLVLPAYTVGELRSAYAGSVLPVPDTIEVTELASELGGMNLYPPTTRRPPGRPKKQRFFSRGEKIMKRIRRRTLCSRCKGVGHNKATCKEAI
;
A
#
# COMPACT_ATOMS: atom_id res chain seq x y z
N MET A 1 8.28 14.03 4.32
CA MET A 1 8.92 13.55 3.06
C MET A 1 9.16 12.05 3.18
N LEU A 2 8.99 11.27 2.12
CA LEU A 2 9.11 9.80 2.17
C LEU A 2 10.56 9.28 2.27
N ALA A 3 11.58 10.15 2.18
CA ALA A 3 13.00 9.78 2.28
C ALA A 3 13.42 8.53 1.46
N ILE A 4 12.73 8.33 0.32
CA ILE A 4 13.02 7.33 -0.71
C ILE A 4 13.51 8.11 -1.93
N PRO A 5 14.62 7.70 -2.57
CA PRO A 5 15.17 8.40 -3.72
C PRO A 5 14.17 8.42 -4.90
N CYS A 6 14.08 9.56 -5.58
CA CYS A 6 13.28 9.67 -6.80
C CYS A 6 13.98 8.92 -7.97
N SER A 7 13.27 8.72 -9.07
CA SER A 7 13.84 8.04 -10.26
C SER A 7 15.12 8.69 -10.77
N HIS A 8 15.23 10.02 -10.69
CA HIS A 8 16.44 10.75 -11.08
C HIS A 8 17.60 10.49 -10.12
N ALA A 9 17.35 10.48 -8.81
CA ALA A 9 18.36 10.17 -7.80
C ALA A 9 18.87 8.74 -7.95
N VAL A 10 17.98 7.77 -8.22
CA VAL A 10 18.35 6.38 -8.51
C VAL A 10 19.24 6.30 -9.76
N ALA A 11 18.86 6.98 -10.85
CA ALA A 11 19.64 6.98 -12.08
C ALA A 11 21.04 7.61 -11.88
N ALA A 12 21.12 8.72 -11.13
CA ALA A 12 22.39 9.36 -10.81
C ALA A 12 23.29 8.47 -9.94
N ALA A 13 22.72 7.79 -8.94
CA ALA A 13 23.45 6.85 -8.08
C ALA A 13 24.06 5.70 -8.89
N ILE A 14 23.28 5.10 -9.78
CA ILE A 14 23.75 4.03 -10.68
C ILE A 14 24.89 4.53 -11.56
N LYS A 15 24.74 5.72 -12.17
CA LYS A 15 25.80 6.31 -13.00
C LYS A 15 27.07 6.62 -12.20
N GLY A 16 26.91 7.07 -10.95
CA GLY A 16 28.00 7.35 -10.02
C GLY A 16 28.58 6.12 -9.32
N LYS A 17 28.09 4.91 -9.59
CA LYS A 17 28.45 3.66 -8.87
C LYS A 17 28.25 3.76 -7.35
N VAL A 18 27.28 4.57 -6.93
CA VAL A 18 26.85 4.68 -5.52
C VAL A 18 25.71 3.69 -5.30
N SER A 19 25.73 3.00 -4.15
CA SER A 19 24.63 2.12 -3.77
C SER A 19 23.33 2.91 -3.64
N VAL A 20 22.25 2.44 -4.28
CA VAL A 20 20.94 3.08 -4.14
C VAL A 20 20.42 2.93 -2.70
N GLU A 21 20.76 1.83 -2.04
CA GLU A 21 20.34 1.53 -0.68
C GLU A 21 20.90 2.52 0.33
N SER A 22 22.11 3.05 0.10
CA SER A 22 22.70 4.07 0.97
C SER A 22 22.00 5.43 0.88
N LEU A 23 21.13 5.63 -0.11
CA LEU A 23 20.33 6.85 -0.27
C LEU A 23 18.93 6.73 0.35
N VAL A 24 18.57 5.55 0.85
CA VAL A 24 17.29 5.30 1.50
C VAL A 24 17.45 5.53 3.01
N LEU A 25 16.44 6.12 3.65
CA LEU A 25 16.43 6.29 5.10
C LEU A 25 16.54 4.94 5.83
N PRO A 26 17.30 4.84 6.94
CA PRO A 26 17.45 3.59 7.70
C PRO A 26 16.13 2.93 8.12
N ALA A 27 15.08 3.73 8.38
CA ALA A 27 13.75 3.25 8.76
C ALA A 27 13.09 2.30 7.73
N TYR A 28 13.57 2.29 6.48
CA TYR A 28 13.09 1.37 5.44
C TYR A 28 13.96 0.12 5.28
N THR A 29 14.97 -0.07 6.14
CA THR A 29 15.78 -1.29 6.14
C THR A 29 15.01 -2.45 6.77
N VAL A 30 15.38 -3.68 6.38
CA VAL A 30 14.80 -4.89 6.99
C VAL A 30 15.11 -4.97 8.48
N GLY A 31 16.28 -4.47 8.90
CA GLY A 31 16.67 -4.40 10.30
C GLY A 31 15.72 -3.54 11.13
N GLU A 32 15.46 -2.31 10.67
CA GLU A 32 14.51 -1.40 11.35
C GLU A 32 13.06 -1.89 11.27
N LEU A 33 12.67 -2.54 10.17
CA LEU A 33 11.35 -3.18 10.10
C LEU A 33 11.21 -4.27 11.16
N ARG A 34 12.24 -5.12 11.34
CA ARG A 34 12.23 -6.17 12.37
C ARG A 34 12.25 -5.58 13.77
N SER A 35 13.05 -4.53 14.02
CA SER A 35 13.12 -3.88 15.33
C SER A 35 11.79 -3.26 15.72
N ALA A 36 11.11 -2.58 14.78
CA ALA A 36 9.80 -1.96 15.01
C ALA A 36 8.72 -2.97 15.42
N TYR A 37 8.81 -4.21 14.93
CA TYR A 37 7.89 -5.30 15.24
C TYR A 37 8.51 -6.39 16.13
N ALA A 38 9.61 -6.08 16.84
CA ALA A 38 10.25 -7.04 17.73
C ALA A 38 9.41 -7.32 18.99
N GLY A 39 8.53 -6.39 19.37
CA GLY A 39 7.58 -6.56 20.46
C GLY A 39 6.47 -7.55 20.12
N SER A 40 5.88 -8.16 21.15
CA SER A 40 4.68 -8.98 21.00
C SER A 40 3.46 -8.11 20.72
N VAL A 41 2.74 -8.43 19.64
CA VAL A 41 1.38 -7.94 19.45
C VAL A 41 0.47 -8.84 20.27
N LEU A 42 0.17 -8.40 21.49
CA LEU A 42 -0.74 -9.12 22.37
C LEU A 42 -2.18 -9.00 21.82
N PRO A 43 -2.98 -10.07 21.90
CA PRO A 43 -4.41 -9.97 21.67
C PRO A 43 -5.02 -8.99 22.67
N VAL A 44 -6.11 -8.33 22.28
CA VAL A 44 -6.90 -7.52 23.21
C VAL A 44 -7.34 -8.45 24.34
N PRO A 45 -7.00 -8.16 25.61
CA PRO A 45 -7.41 -9.02 26.70
C PRO A 45 -8.93 -9.02 26.85
N ASP A 46 -9.47 -10.11 27.40
CA ASP A 46 -10.89 -10.19 27.72
C ASP A 46 -11.30 -8.98 28.58
N THR A 47 -12.55 -8.53 28.43
CA THR A 47 -13.06 -7.24 28.95
C THR A 47 -12.86 -6.98 30.43
N ILE A 48 -12.49 -8.01 31.21
CA ILE A 48 -12.22 -7.96 32.64
C ILE A 48 -10.89 -7.23 32.94
N GLU A 49 -9.86 -7.36 32.10
CA GLU A 49 -8.58 -6.63 32.27
C GLU A 49 -8.64 -5.20 31.69
N VAL A 50 -9.60 -4.93 30.79
CA VAL A 50 -9.83 -3.59 30.23
C VAL A 50 -10.30 -2.61 31.31
N THR A 51 -10.92 -3.10 32.39
CA THR A 51 -11.40 -2.28 33.50
C THR A 51 -10.28 -1.54 34.24
N GLU A 52 -9.10 -2.15 34.38
CA GLU A 52 -7.93 -1.53 35.03
C GLU A 52 -7.30 -0.45 34.13
N LEU A 53 -7.20 -0.70 32.82
CA LEU A 53 -6.72 0.28 31.84
C LEU A 53 -7.71 1.45 31.64
N ALA A 54 -9.02 1.17 31.75
CA ALA A 54 -10.06 2.20 31.71
C ALA A 54 -10.00 3.14 32.92
N SER A 55 -9.53 2.68 34.09
CA SER A 55 -9.28 3.55 35.25
C SER A 55 -8.09 4.50 35.02
N GLU A 56 -7.03 4.06 34.32
CA GLU A 56 -5.90 4.93 33.94
C GLU A 56 -6.25 5.89 32.79
N LEU A 57 -7.08 5.46 31.84
CA LEU A 57 -7.54 6.25 30.69
C LEU A 57 -8.82 7.07 30.96
N GLY A 58 -9.46 6.89 32.12
CA GLY A 58 -10.75 7.48 32.47
C GLY A 58 -10.78 9.01 32.54
N GLY A 59 -9.61 9.66 32.47
CA GLY A 59 -9.46 11.12 32.36
C GLY A 59 -9.19 11.63 30.94
N MET A 60 -8.94 10.78 29.95
CA MET A 60 -8.68 11.23 28.57
C MET A 60 -9.97 11.51 27.82
N ASN A 61 -10.35 12.78 27.75
CA ASN A 61 -11.39 13.25 26.84
C ASN A 61 -10.90 13.13 25.38
N LEU A 62 -11.20 12.00 24.75
CA LEU A 62 -11.01 11.80 23.32
C LEU A 62 -12.12 12.53 22.56
N TYR A 63 -11.84 13.77 22.16
CA TYR A 63 -12.74 14.51 21.28
C TYR A 63 -12.73 13.90 19.87
N PRO A 64 -13.89 13.87 19.18
CA PRO A 64 -13.90 13.51 17.77
C PRO A 64 -13.02 14.49 16.99
N PRO A 65 -12.34 14.04 15.92
CA PRO A 65 -11.55 14.92 15.09
C PRO A 65 -12.43 16.08 14.62
N THR A 66 -11.94 17.31 14.79
CA THR A 66 -12.67 18.55 14.47
C THR A 66 -12.91 18.70 12.96
N THR A 67 -12.32 17.82 12.14
CA THR A 67 -12.45 17.81 10.69
C THR A 67 -13.78 17.22 10.25
N ARG A 68 -14.63 18.03 9.60
CA ARG A 68 -15.77 17.52 8.84
C ARG A 68 -15.38 17.16 7.41
N ARG A 69 -15.96 16.07 6.90
CA ARG A 69 -15.90 15.76 5.47
C ARG A 69 -16.61 16.89 4.70
N PRO A 70 -15.98 17.51 3.69
CA PRO A 70 -16.62 18.56 2.91
C PRO A 70 -17.88 18.01 2.21
N PRO A 71 -18.93 18.84 2.04
CA PRO A 71 -20.14 18.44 1.35
C PRO A 71 -19.83 18.04 -0.11
N GLY A 72 -20.42 16.93 -0.56
CA GLY A 72 -20.29 16.48 -1.95
C GLY A 72 -20.10 14.97 -2.10
N ARG A 73 -20.19 14.51 -3.35
CA ARG A 73 -20.02 13.10 -3.70
C ARG A 73 -18.57 12.67 -3.42
N PRO A 74 -18.35 11.53 -2.74
CA PRO A 74 -17.04 10.90 -2.68
C PRO A 74 -16.45 10.73 -4.10
N LYS A 75 -15.17 11.07 -4.28
CA LYS A 75 -14.50 10.80 -5.55
C LYS A 75 -14.46 9.29 -5.79
N LYS A 76 -14.82 8.87 -7.02
CA LYS A 76 -14.72 7.46 -7.44
C LYS A 76 -13.25 7.01 -7.61
N GLN A 77 -12.35 7.95 -7.92
CA GLN A 77 -10.93 7.68 -8.07
C GLN A 77 -10.17 8.06 -6.82
N ARG A 78 -9.28 7.16 -6.38
CA ARG A 78 -8.37 7.36 -5.26
C ARG A 78 -7.18 8.23 -5.69
N PHE A 79 -6.75 9.14 -4.82
CA PHE A 79 -5.46 9.82 -4.98
C PHE A 79 -4.34 8.89 -4.53
N PHE A 80 -3.34 8.71 -5.37
CA PHE A 80 -2.17 7.91 -5.04
C PHE A 80 -1.19 8.73 -4.21
N SER A 81 -0.64 8.11 -3.18
CA SER A 81 0.46 8.70 -2.41
C SER A 81 1.73 8.77 -3.28
N ARG A 82 2.69 9.62 -2.91
CA ARG A 82 3.95 9.81 -3.69
C ARG A 82 4.73 8.51 -3.96
N GLY A 83 4.59 7.48 -3.12
CA GLY A 83 5.23 6.18 -3.29
C GLY A 83 4.40 5.15 -4.07
N GLU A 84 3.13 5.45 -4.35
CA GLU A 84 2.22 4.51 -5.02
C GLU A 84 2.23 4.74 -6.52
N LYS A 85 2.74 3.76 -7.27
CA LYS A 85 2.67 3.76 -8.73
C LYS A 85 1.57 2.82 -9.17
N ILE A 86 0.65 3.30 -10.02
CA ILE A 86 -0.24 2.42 -10.76
C ILE A 86 0.63 1.68 -11.77
N MET A 87 1.06 0.46 -11.43
CA MET A 87 1.49 -0.46 -12.47
C MET A 87 0.26 -0.69 -13.35
N LYS A 88 0.27 -0.16 -14.58
CA LYS A 88 -0.71 -0.54 -15.59
C LYS A 88 -0.67 -2.06 -15.63
N ARG A 89 -1.72 -2.73 -15.13
CA ARG A 89 -1.84 -4.18 -15.25
C ARG A 89 -1.55 -4.49 -16.71
N ILE A 90 -0.58 -5.37 -16.96
CA ILE A 90 -0.36 -5.92 -18.29
C ILE A 90 -1.73 -6.40 -18.73
N ARG A 91 -2.32 -5.75 -19.74
CA ARG A 91 -3.58 -6.21 -20.31
C ARG A 91 -3.29 -7.61 -20.81
N ARG A 92 -3.75 -8.63 -20.07
CA ARG A 92 -3.63 -10.01 -20.53
C ARG A 92 -4.27 -10.04 -21.91
N ARG A 93 -3.53 -10.53 -22.89
CA ARG A 93 -4.10 -10.70 -24.23
C ARG A 93 -5.27 -11.66 -24.08
N THR A 94 -6.45 -11.27 -24.54
CA THR A 94 -7.61 -12.16 -24.54
C THR A 94 -7.31 -13.30 -25.51
N LEU A 95 -7.14 -14.52 -24.98
CA LEU A 95 -7.05 -15.73 -25.80
C LEU A 95 -8.40 -16.44 -25.81
N CYS A 96 -8.80 -16.89 -26.99
CA CYS A 96 -9.97 -17.73 -27.16
C CYS A 96 -9.66 -19.14 -26.65
N SER A 97 -10.44 -19.66 -25.69
CA SER A 97 -10.23 -21.03 -25.18
C SER A 97 -10.56 -22.12 -26.22
N ARG A 98 -11.24 -21.78 -27.31
CA ARG A 98 -11.64 -22.70 -28.37
C ARG A 98 -10.60 -22.79 -29.49
N CYS A 99 -10.36 -21.68 -30.21
CA CYS A 99 -9.41 -21.66 -31.32
C CYS A 99 -7.98 -21.24 -30.93
N LYS A 100 -7.75 -20.90 -29.66
CA LYS A 100 -6.47 -20.37 -29.14
C LYS A 100 -5.99 -19.06 -29.79
N GLY A 101 -6.81 -18.46 -30.66
CA GLY A 101 -6.55 -17.17 -31.28
C GLY A 101 -6.59 -16.00 -30.28
N VAL A 102 -5.92 -14.92 -30.63
CA VAL A 102 -5.79 -13.72 -29.79
C VAL A 102 -6.83 -12.65 -30.17
N GLY A 103 -7.23 -11.81 -29.22
CA GLY A 103 -8.08 -10.63 -29.48
C GLY A 103 -9.60 -10.88 -29.37
N HIS A 104 -10.01 -12.10 -29.06
CA HIS A 104 -11.42 -12.46 -28.85
C HIS A 104 -11.55 -13.57 -27.80
N ASN A 105 -12.75 -13.77 -27.25
CA ASN A 105 -13.04 -14.85 -26.31
C ASN A 105 -13.91 -15.94 -26.96
N LYS A 106 -14.18 -17.04 -26.23
CA LYS A 106 -15.02 -18.15 -26.73
C LYS A 106 -16.40 -17.70 -27.22
N ALA A 107 -17.01 -16.71 -26.56
CA ALA A 107 -18.36 -16.23 -26.88
C ALA A 107 -18.42 -15.47 -28.21
N THR A 108 -17.32 -14.82 -28.61
CA THR A 108 -17.23 -14.06 -29.88
C THR A 108 -16.41 -14.80 -30.94
N CYS A 109 -16.20 -16.11 -30.78
CA CYS A 109 -15.40 -16.90 -31.70
C CYS A 109 -16.21 -17.26 -32.95
N LYS A 110 -15.68 -16.91 -34.14
CA LYS A 110 -16.32 -17.16 -35.45
C LYS A 110 -15.84 -18.42 -36.16
N GLU A 111 -14.86 -19.12 -35.59
CA GLU A 111 -14.38 -20.40 -36.13
C GLU A 111 -15.51 -21.44 -36.07
N ALA A 112 -15.56 -22.34 -37.06
CA ALA A 112 -16.44 -23.51 -37.07
C ALA A 112 -15.99 -24.56 -36.03
N ILE A 113 -16.91 -25.39 -35.52
CA ILE A 113 -16.58 -26.43 -34.51
C ILE A 113 -15.97 -27.61 -35.24
#